data_AF-A0A7Y9RWG9-F1
#
_entry.id   AF-A0A7Y9RWG9-F1
#
_cell.length_a   1.000
_cell.length_b   1.000
_cell.length_c   1.000
_cell.angle_alpha   90.00
_cell.angle_beta   90.00
_cell.angle_gamma   90.00
#
_symmetry.space_group_name_H-M   'P 1'
#
loop_
_entity.id
_entity.type
_entity.pdbx_description
1 polymer ?
#
loop_
_entity_poly.entity_id
_entity_poly.type
_entity_poly.pdbx_seq_one_letter_code
_entity_poly.pdbx_strand_id
1 'polypeptide(L)'
;MPRRAGPTLPALALAVIAAVLVALLPTGPSGAAERARRWAPAAAATITPGVQMFTAGAQCTGNFVFTDDRGRVYVGYAAHCAGLGEATDTDGCATGSLPLGTRVRFARGATLASPGETVGAGRLVYSSWRTMQRLGERRAAVCAANDFALVRVGDPHVGKVNPSVPFWGGPTGLGTTLAAGERTFSYGQSSLRPTTALSPKTGVALGATYAGWGIDAYTLTPGVPGDSGSGFLDPRGRAVGTLSTVALAPLPLSNGLGNLRRELAYAQAHAGIPGLRLVRGTEPFDPVL
;
A
#
# COMPACT_ATOMS: atom_id res chain seq x y z
N MET A 1 -4.90 -16.75 101.02
CA MET A 1 -3.51 -16.39 100.65
C MET A 1 -3.22 -16.98 99.27
N PRO A 2 -2.42 -16.39 98.36
CA PRO A 2 -2.27 -14.98 97.96
C PRO A 2 -2.35 -14.76 96.40
N ARG A 3 -2.53 -13.49 96.00
CA ARG A 3 -1.88 -12.72 94.90
C ARG A 3 -1.78 -13.25 93.44
N ARG A 4 -2.41 -12.45 92.56
CA ARG A 4 -1.87 -11.64 91.41
C ARG A 4 -1.16 -12.29 90.20
N ALA A 5 -1.58 -11.71 89.06
CA ALA A 5 -0.84 -11.32 87.85
C ALA A 5 -0.64 -12.36 86.72
N GLY A 6 -1.14 -12.01 85.52
CA GLY A 6 -0.82 -12.66 84.24
C GLY A 6 0.55 -12.22 83.71
N PRO A 7 0.80 -12.14 82.38
CA PRO A 7 -0.04 -12.48 81.22
C PRO A 7 0.77 -13.26 80.12
N THR A 8 0.28 -13.19 78.88
CA THR A 8 0.95 -13.36 77.57
C THR A 8 0.68 -14.65 76.79
N LEU A 9 -0.09 -14.47 75.72
CA LEU A 9 -0.13 -15.30 74.51
C LEU A 9 1.09 -14.98 73.63
N PRO A 10 1.49 -15.91 72.76
CA PRO A 10 1.44 -15.55 71.35
C PRO A 10 0.84 -16.63 70.42
N ALA A 11 0.03 -16.11 69.51
CA ALA A 11 -0.39 -16.57 68.19
C ALA A 11 0.28 -17.83 67.59
N LEU A 12 -0.55 -18.82 67.21
CA LEU A 12 -0.27 -19.75 66.12
C LEU A 12 -1.03 -19.31 64.87
N ALA A 13 -0.28 -19.13 63.78
CA ALA A 13 -0.77 -18.79 62.45
C ALA A 13 -1.47 -19.99 61.78
N LEU A 14 -2.69 -19.78 61.29
CA LEU A 14 -3.35 -20.69 60.35
C LEU A 14 -2.92 -20.35 58.92
N ALA A 15 -2.26 -21.28 58.25
CA ALA A 15 -2.01 -21.21 56.81
C ALA A 15 -3.27 -21.65 56.04
N VAL A 16 -3.88 -20.74 55.29
CA VAL A 16 -4.97 -21.03 54.35
C VAL A 16 -4.36 -21.31 52.97
N ILE A 17 -4.44 -22.56 52.51
CA ILE A 17 -4.09 -22.95 51.13
C ILE A 17 -5.30 -22.62 50.25
N ALA A 18 -5.22 -21.52 49.48
CA ALA A 18 -6.19 -21.21 48.43
C ALA A 18 -5.77 -21.90 47.13
N ALA A 19 -6.47 -22.97 46.75
CA ALA A 19 -6.35 -23.59 45.43
C ALA A 19 -6.99 -22.66 44.38
N VAL A 20 -6.16 -21.98 43.60
CA VAL A 20 -6.61 -21.18 42.45
C VAL A 20 -6.80 -22.13 41.26
N LEU A 21 -8.06 -22.49 40.97
CA LEU A 21 -8.43 -23.03 39.66
C LEU A 21 -8.33 -21.90 38.64
N VAL A 22 -7.23 -21.88 37.86
CA VAL A 22 -7.14 -21.06 36.66
C VAL A 22 -8.03 -21.70 35.60
N ALA A 23 -9.23 -21.14 35.41
CA ALA A 23 -10.08 -21.50 34.28
C ALA A 23 -9.34 -21.12 32.98
N LEU A 24 -9.01 -22.11 32.14
CA LEU A 24 -8.57 -21.86 30.77
C LEU A 24 -9.75 -21.27 29.98
N LEU A 25 -9.80 -19.94 29.89
CA LEU A 25 -10.63 -19.25 28.93
C LEU A 25 -10.12 -19.57 27.52
N PRO A 26 -11.00 -19.89 26.55
CA PRO A 26 -10.58 -20.07 25.16
C PRO A 26 -10.03 -18.73 24.65
N THR A 27 -8.76 -18.72 24.25
CA THR A 27 -8.17 -17.62 23.50
C THR A 27 -9.01 -17.39 22.24
N GLY A 28 -9.68 -16.24 22.16
CA GLY A 28 -10.47 -15.86 20.98
C GLY A 28 -9.65 -15.92 19.69
N PRO A 29 -10.30 -15.95 18.52
CA PRO A 29 -9.62 -16.08 17.24
C PRO A 29 -8.55 -15.00 17.09
N SER A 30 -7.34 -15.41 16.72
CA SER A 30 -6.24 -14.49 16.43
C SER A 30 -6.68 -13.49 15.34
N GLY A 31 -6.39 -12.20 15.52
CA GLY A 31 -6.79 -11.14 14.57
C GLY A 31 -6.20 -11.28 13.15
N ALA A 32 -5.45 -12.34 12.88
CA ALA A 32 -5.03 -12.78 11.55
C ALA A 32 -6.15 -13.56 10.83
N ALA A 33 -6.84 -14.48 11.53
CA ALA A 33 -7.94 -15.26 10.97
C ALA A 33 -9.18 -14.40 10.65
N GLU A 34 -9.45 -13.38 11.47
CA GLU A 34 -10.53 -12.43 11.23
C GLU A 34 -10.22 -11.46 10.06
N ARG A 35 -8.95 -11.05 9.91
CA ARG A 35 -8.50 -10.27 8.75
C ARG A 35 -8.63 -11.06 7.45
N ALA A 36 -8.31 -12.36 7.46
CA ALA A 36 -8.47 -13.22 6.29
C ALA A 36 -9.94 -13.34 5.85
N ARG A 37 -10.91 -13.29 6.76
CA ARG A 37 -12.35 -13.38 6.42
C ARG A 37 -12.91 -12.20 5.62
N ARG A 38 -12.23 -11.05 5.62
CA ARG A 38 -12.67 -9.86 4.88
C ARG A 38 -12.22 -9.85 3.42
N TRP A 39 -11.15 -10.58 3.09
CA TRP A 39 -10.50 -10.54 1.79
C TRP A 39 -10.77 -11.83 1.01
N ALA A 40 -10.75 -11.73 -0.32
CA ALA A 40 -10.74 -12.92 -1.15
C ALA A 40 -9.51 -13.79 -0.81
N PRO A 41 -9.58 -15.13 -0.87
CA PRO A 41 -8.39 -15.97 -0.82
C PRO A 41 -7.37 -15.52 -1.87
N ALA A 42 -6.09 -15.45 -1.54
CA ALA A 42 -5.06 -14.89 -2.43
C ALA A 42 -5.03 -15.57 -3.81
N ALA A 43 -5.19 -16.90 -3.84
CA ALA A 43 -5.23 -17.67 -5.08
C ALA A 43 -6.48 -17.41 -5.96
N ALA A 44 -7.55 -16.87 -5.39
CA ALA A 44 -8.82 -16.59 -6.10
C ALA A 44 -9.06 -15.10 -6.35
N ALA A 45 -8.30 -14.22 -5.69
CA ALA A 45 -8.46 -12.78 -5.79
C ALA A 45 -8.18 -12.29 -7.21
N THR A 46 -9.04 -11.40 -7.71
CA THR A 46 -8.89 -10.83 -9.05
C THR A 46 -8.48 -9.36 -9.01
N ILE A 47 -8.60 -8.71 -7.85
CA ILE A 47 -8.15 -7.33 -7.61
C ILE A 47 -7.06 -7.40 -6.52
N THR A 48 -5.82 -7.21 -6.92
CA THR A 48 -4.64 -7.24 -6.03
C THR A 48 -3.76 -6.03 -6.32
N PRO A 49 -2.77 -5.71 -5.47
CA PRO A 49 -1.54 -5.07 -5.95
C PRO A 49 -1.14 -5.65 -7.32
N GLY A 50 -0.78 -4.81 -8.28
CA GLY A 50 -0.47 -5.26 -9.63
C GLY A 50 -1.65 -5.32 -10.61
N VAL A 51 -2.88 -5.09 -10.16
CA VAL A 51 -4.05 -5.08 -11.07
C VAL A 51 -3.94 -3.93 -12.08
N GLN A 52 -4.32 -4.19 -13.33
CA GLN A 52 -4.35 -3.15 -14.36
C GLN A 52 -5.54 -2.22 -14.09
N MET A 53 -5.28 -0.93 -14.01
CA MET A 53 -6.23 0.13 -13.73
C MET A 53 -6.32 1.06 -14.92
N PHE A 54 -7.52 1.18 -15.50
CA PHE A 54 -7.78 2.03 -16.64
C PHE A 54 -8.60 3.25 -16.22
N THR A 55 -8.05 4.44 -16.47
CA THR A 55 -8.67 5.73 -16.17
C THR A 55 -8.70 6.56 -17.44
N ALA A 56 -9.91 6.82 -17.98
CA ALA A 56 -10.10 7.61 -19.20
C ALA A 56 -9.19 7.19 -20.40
N GLY A 57 -8.95 5.89 -20.57
CA GLY A 57 -8.12 5.36 -21.66
C GLY A 57 -6.65 5.13 -21.30
N ALA A 58 -6.12 5.80 -20.28
CA ALA A 58 -4.78 5.53 -19.75
C ALA A 58 -4.76 4.25 -18.92
N GLN A 59 -3.73 3.41 -19.11
CA GLN A 59 -3.50 2.21 -18.30
C GLN A 59 -2.36 2.46 -17.32
N CYS A 60 -2.59 2.06 -16.07
CA CYS A 60 -1.61 2.03 -15.00
C CYS A 60 -1.78 0.76 -14.17
N THR A 61 -0.89 0.56 -13.20
CA THR A 61 -0.91 -0.58 -12.28
C THR A 61 -1.26 -0.12 -10.86
N GLY A 62 -2.06 -0.89 -10.14
CA GLY A 62 -2.36 -0.62 -8.73
C GLY A 62 -1.20 -0.93 -7.79
N ASN A 63 -0.94 -0.08 -6.79
CA ASN A 63 0.10 -0.31 -5.78
C ASN A 63 -0.37 -1.24 -4.66
N PHE A 64 -1.12 -0.75 -3.70
CA PHE A 64 -1.48 -1.39 -2.45
C PHE A 64 -2.95 -1.15 -2.15
N VAL A 65 -3.46 -1.94 -1.20
CA VAL A 65 -4.83 -1.81 -0.71
C VAL A 65 -4.84 -0.96 0.55
N PHE A 66 -5.81 -0.05 0.62
CA PHE A 66 -6.04 0.83 1.76
C PHE A 66 -7.48 0.69 2.26
N THR A 67 -7.69 1.04 3.52
CA THR A 67 -9.01 1.14 4.14
C THR A 67 -9.14 2.41 4.95
N ASP A 68 -10.35 2.74 5.37
CA ASP A 68 -10.65 3.84 6.26
C ASP A 68 -11.49 3.37 7.48
N ASP A 69 -11.89 4.30 8.35
CA ASP A 69 -12.67 3.96 9.54
C ASP A 69 -14.10 3.51 9.22
N ARG A 70 -14.60 3.81 8.02
CA ARG A 70 -15.89 3.32 7.53
C ARG A 70 -15.78 1.95 6.85
N GLY A 71 -14.60 1.34 6.85
CA GLY A 71 -14.36 0.05 6.23
C GLY A 71 -14.46 0.07 4.70
N ARG A 72 -14.36 1.24 4.05
CA ARG A 72 -14.29 1.34 2.59
C ARG A 72 -12.94 0.81 2.10
N VAL A 73 -12.91 0.20 0.91
CA VAL A 73 -11.68 -0.34 0.30
C VAL A 73 -11.22 0.55 -0.84
N TYR A 74 -9.91 0.77 -0.89
CA TYR A 74 -9.26 1.54 -1.92
C TYR A 74 -8.08 0.76 -2.50
N VAL A 75 -7.85 0.92 -3.79
CA VAL A 75 -6.59 0.55 -4.45
C VAL A 75 -5.89 1.86 -4.78
N GLY A 76 -4.65 2.01 -4.32
CA GLY A 76 -3.82 3.14 -4.71
C GLY A 76 -3.13 2.91 -6.05
N TYR A 77 -2.72 3.99 -6.68
CA TYR A 77 -1.92 4.03 -7.92
C TYR A 77 -1.30 5.43 -8.07
N ALA A 78 -0.60 5.68 -9.17
CA ALA A 78 -0.01 6.99 -9.42
C ALA A 78 -1.06 8.05 -9.78
N ALA A 79 -0.89 9.29 -9.34
CA ALA A 79 -1.84 10.39 -9.61
C ALA A 79 -1.81 10.84 -11.07
N HIS A 80 -0.66 10.78 -11.74
CA HIS A 80 -0.52 11.10 -13.17
C HIS A 80 -1.34 10.15 -14.06
N CYS A 81 -1.72 8.97 -13.56
CA CYS A 81 -2.63 8.06 -14.26
C CYS A 81 -4.04 8.64 -14.43
N ALA A 82 -4.36 9.68 -13.68
CA ALA A 82 -5.52 10.54 -13.86
C ALA A 82 -5.12 11.97 -14.27
N GLY A 83 -3.90 12.16 -14.77
CA GLY A 83 -3.42 13.40 -15.34
C GLY A 83 -4.05 13.67 -16.71
N LEU A 84 -4.05 14.94 -17.11
CA LEU A 84 -4.45 15.42 -18.43
C LEU A 84 -3.26 15.87 -19.29
N GLY A 85 -2.05 15.77 -18.74
CA GLY A 85 -0.81 16.06 -19.43
C GLY A 85 -0.23 14.86 -20.15
N GLU A 86 0.95 15.08 -20.73
CA GLU A 86 1.73 14.03 -21.39
C GLU A 86 2.32 13.05 -20.39
N ALA A 87 2.71 11.86 -20.85
CA ALA A 87 3.30 10.83 -19.98
C ALA A 87 4.61 11.28 -19.30
N THR A 88 5.26 12.32 -19.81
CA THR A 88 6.48 12.92 -19.26
C THR A 88 6.22 14.05 -18.28
N ASP A 89 4.97 14.48 -18.11
CA ASP A 89 4.62 15.54 -17.18
C ASP A 89 4.67 14.98 -15.76
N THR A 90 5.55 15.54 -14.92
CA THR A 90 5.82 15.04 -13.57
C THR A 90 5.52 16.06 -12.48
N ASP A 91 5.26 17.31 -12.86
CA ASP A 91 4.90 18.37 -11.92
C ASP A 91 3.39 18.33 -11.62
N GLY A 92 3.03 17.71 -10.51
CA GLY A 92 1.65 17.61 -10.06
C GLY A 92 1.01 18.93 -9.62
N CYS A 93 1.79 19.99 -9.43
CA CYS A 93 1.29 21.32 -9.11
C CYS A 93 0.91 22.11 -10.37
N ALA A 94 1.50 21.79 -11.52
CA ALA A 94 1.23 22.47 -12.79
C ALA A 94 0.27 21.68 -13.70
N THR A 95 0.36 20.35 -13.71
CA THR A 95 -0.34 19.50 -14.69
C THR A 95 -1.79 19.22 -14.28
N GLY A 96 -2.74 19.48 -15.19
CA GLY A 96 -4.15 19.22 -14.96
C GLY A 96 -4.45 17.75 -14.65
N SER A 97 -5.54 17.49 -13.91
CA SER A 97 -5.96 16.13 -13.56
C SER A 97 -7.49 15.98 -13.63
N LEU A 98 -7.94 14.80 -14.06
CA LEU A 98 -9.33 14.39 -14.15
C LEU A 98 -10.09 14.60 -12.82
N PRO A 99 -11.39 14.91 -12.84
CA PRO A 99 -12.17 15.15 -11.63
C PRO A 99 -12.23 13.93 -10.71
N LEU A 100 -12.35 14.17 -9.41
CA LEU A 100 -12.78 13.13 -8.47
C LEU A 100 -14.16 12.59 -8.89
N GLY A 101 -14.40 11.31 -8.63
CA GLY A 101 -15.57 10.57 -9.10
C GLY A 101 -15.37 9.89 -10.46
N THR A 102 -14.29 10.19 -11.19
CA THR A 102 -13.92 9.54 -12.45
C THR A 102 -13.90 8.02 -12.28
N ARG A 103 -14.54 7.31 -13.21
CA ARG A 103 -14.62 5.84 -13.19
C ARG A 103 -13.25 5.25 -13.51
N VAL A 104 -12.86 4.24 -12.75
CA VAL A 104 -11.66 3.45 -13.00
C VAL A 104 -12.05 2.00 -13.18
N ARG A 105 -11.56 1.36 -14.22
CA ARG A 105 -11.82 -0.05 -14.52
C ARG A 105 -10.62 -0.88 -14.06
N PHE A 106 -10.88 -1.94 -13.30
CA PHE A 106 -9.88 -2.94 -12.94
C PHE A 106 -9.92 -4.07 -13.97
N ALA A 107 -8.75 -4.48 -14.47
CA ALA A 107 -8.63 -5.51 -15.49
C ALA A 107 -7.48 -6.49 -15.23
N ARG A 108 -7.56 -7.67 -15.86
CA ARG A 108 -6.47 -8.65 -15.94
C ARG A 108 -6.24 -9.09 -17.37
N GLY A 109 -4.97 -9.36 -17.71
CA GLY A 109 -4.60 -9.87 -19.03
C GLY A 109 -4.87 -8.88 -20.17
N ALA A 110 -4.95 -7.58 -19.86
CA ALA A 110 -5.01 -6.57 -20.90
C ALA A 110 -3.61 -6.46 -21.54
N THR A 111 -3.59 -6.45 -22.86
CA THR A 111 -2.38 -6.31 -23.69
C THR A 111 -2.64 -5.29 -24.79
N LEU A 112 -1.66 -5.03 -25.66
CA LEU A 112 -1.88 -4.25 -26.88
C LEU A 112 -2.93 -4.88 -27.82
N ALA A 113 -3.09 -6.20 -27.75
CA ALA A 113 -4.01 -6.94 -28.62
C ALA A 113 -5.39 -7.21 -27.97
N SER A 114 -5.54 -6.99 -26.66
CA SER A 114 -6.77 -7.32 -25.92
C SER A 114 -7.04 -6.33 -24.80
N PRO A 115 -8.29 -5.86 -24.60
CA PRO A 115 -8.65 -4.97 -23.49
C PRO A 115 -8.59 -5.65 -22.12
N GLY A 116 -8.35 -6.97 -22.09
CA GLY A 116 -8.32 -7.81 -20.90
C GLY A 116 -9.70 -8.09 -20.32
N GLU A 117 -9.74 -9.01 -19.37
CA GLU A 117 -10.93 -9.31 -18.57
C GLU A 117 -11.19 -8.14 -17.62
N THR A 118 -12.41 -7.58 -17.62
CA THR A 118 -12.80 -6.61 -16.60
C THR A 118 -13.18 -7.34 -15.32
N VAL A 119 -12.39 -7.16 -14.27
CA VAL A 119 -12.56 -7.85 -12.99
C VAL A 119 -13.32 -7.01 -11.96
N GLY A 120 -13.41 -5.70 -12.18
CA GLY A 120 -14.22 -4.80 -11.38
C GLY A 120 -14.12 -3.35 -11.82
N ALA A 121 -14.74 -2.47 -11.04
CA ALA A 121 -14.65 -1.03 -11.22
C ALA A 121 -14.59 -0.28 -9.89
N GLY A 122 -14.16 0.97 -9.94
CA GLY A 122 -14.11 1.89 -8.81
C GLY A 122 -14.24 3.33 -9.26
N ARG A 123 -14.01 4.25 -8.33
CA ARG A 123 -13.97 5.70 -8.61
C ARG A 123 -12.76 6.34 -7.97
N LEU A 124 -12.10 7.23 -8.70
CA LEU A 124 -11.06 8.12 -8.18
C LEU A 124 -11.65 8.97 -7.05
N VAL A 125 -11.15 8.85 -5.83
CA VAL A 125 -11.64 9.60 -4.66
C VAL A 125 -10.59 10.52 -4.05
N TYR A 126 -9.33 10.35 -4.44
CA TYR A 126 -8.24 11.23 -4.05
C TYR A 126 -7.17 11.25 -5.14
N SER A 127 -6.59 12.43 -5.36
CA SER A 127 -5.42 12.66 -6.21
C SER A 127 -4.54 13.69 -5.51
N SER A 128 -3.25 13.39 -5.36
CA SER A 128 -2.27 14.32 -4.80
C SER A 128 -2.15 15.57 -5.67
N TRP A 129 -2.15 15.44 -7.00
CA TRP A 129 -2.04 16.56 -7.94
C TRP A 129 -3.17 17.56 -7.78
N ARG A 130 -4.42 17.08 -7.80
CA ARG A 130 -5.60 17.93 -7.53
C ARG A 130 -5.55 18.58 -6.16
N THR A 131 -5.00 17.87 -5.18
CA THR A 131 -4.91 18.37 -3.80
C THR A 131 -3.85 19.44 -3.67
N MET A 132 -2.67 19.23 -4.26
CA MET A 132 -1.59 20.21 -4.34
C MET A 132 -2.06 21.48 -5.05
N GLN A 133 -2.75 21.36 -6.19
CA GLN A 133 -3.32 22.50 -6.93
C GLN A 133 -4.36 23.25 -6.09
N ARG A 134 -5.30 22.54 -5.47
CA ARG A 134 -6.32 23.14 -4.60
C ARG A 134 -5.71 23.90 -3.41
N LEU A 135 -4.61 23.38 -2.86
CA LEU A 135 -3.93 23.98 -1.72
C LEU A 135 -2.90 25.05 -2.13
N GLY A 136 -2.66 25.25 -3.43
CA GLY A 136 -1.60 26.14 -3.92
C GLY A 136 -0.21 25.72 -3.44
N GLU A 137 0.07 24.41 -3.44
CA GLU A 137 1.38 23.86 -3.08
C GLU A 137 2.50 24.46 -3.95
N ARG A 138 3.62 24.82 -3.32
CA ARG A 138 4.76 25.48 -4.00
C ARG A 138 6.10 24.81 -3.74
N ARG A 139 6.15 23.82 -2.84
CA ARG A 139 7.40 23.13 -2.51
C ARG A 139 7.78 22.23 -3.68
N ALA A 140 8.83 22.62 -4.41
CA ALA A 140 9.30 21.92 -5.61
C ALA A 140 9.45 20.40 -5.41
N ALA A 141 10.00 19.98 -4.27
CA ALA A 141 10.15 18.57 -3.93
C ALA A 141 8.82 17.79 -3.88
N VAL A 142 7.73 18.43 -3.46
CA VAL A 142 6.42 17.78 -3.36
C VAL A 142 5.71 17.80 -4.70
N CYS A 143 5.78 18.93 -5.40
CA CYS A 143 5.24 19.05 -6.76
C CYS A 143 5.83 18.01 -7.71
N ALA A 144 7.14 17.73 -7.60
CA ALA A 144 7.84 16.80 -8.47
C ALA A 144 7.70 15.31 -8.10
N ALA A 145 7.30 14.97 -6.87
CA ALA A 145 7.39 13.58 -6.39
C ALA A 145 6.17 13.04 -5.63
N ASN A 146 5.19 13.89 -5.28
CA ASN A 146 3.95 13.42 -4.65
C ASN A 146 2.93 13.03 -5.74
N ASP A 147 2.95 11.76 -6.11
CA ASP A 147 2.23 11.25 -7.27
C ASP A 147 1.31 10.11 -6.86
N PHE A 148 0.48 10.33 -5.84
CA PHE A 148 -0.36 9.31 -5.23
C PHE A 148 -1.84 9.60 -5.38
N ALA A 149 -2.61 8.59 -5.77
CA ALA A 149 -4.05 8.67 -5.88
C ALA A 149 -4.72 7.41 -5.32
N LEU A 150 -6.00 7.53 -4.96
CA LEU A 150 -6.81 6.43 -4.44
C LEU A 150 -8.07 6.25 -5.26
N VAL A 151 -8.34 4.99 -5.59
CA VAL A 151 -9.57 4.57 -6.23
C VAL A 151 -10.38 3.76 -5.22
N ARG A 152 -11.57 4.25 -4.85
CA ARG A 152 -12.51 3.47 -4.05
C ARG A 152 -13.05 2.34 -4.91
N VAL A 153 -12.87 1.10 -4.45
CA VAL A 153 -13.43 -0.09 -5.08
C VAL A 153 -14.96 -0.05 -4.96
N GLY A 154 -15.67 -0.34 -6.04
CA GLY A 154 -17.13 -0.45 -6.00
C GLY A 154 -17.58 -1.58 -5.09
N ASP A 155 -18.66 -1.37 -4.33
CA ASP A 155 -19.11 -2.31 -3.30
C ASP A 155 -19.30 -3.76 -3.80
N PRO A 156 -19.84 -4.02 -5.01
CA PRO A 156 -19.94 -5.38 -5.58
C PRO A 156 -18.60 -6.08 -5.86
N HIS A 157 -17.48 -5.36 -5.81
CA HIS A 157 -16.15 -5.87 -6.15
C HIS A 157 -15.23 -5.99 -4.95
N VAL A 158 -15.63 -5.53 -3.76
CA VAL A 158 -14.81 -5.59 -2.54
C VAL A 158 -14.43 -7.03 -2.19
N GLY A 159 -15.36 -7.98 -2.36
CA GLY A 159 -15.10 -9.41 -2.12
C GLY A 159 -14.14 -10.07 -3.11
N LYS A 160 -13.64 -9.35 -4.12
CA LYS A 160 -12.62 -9.82 -5.07
C LYS A 160 -11.21 -9.34 -4.72
N VAL A 161 -11.09 -8.52 -3.67
CA VAL A 161 -9.83 -7.86 -3.30
C VAL A 161 -9.02 -8.75 -2.38
N ASN A 162 -7.72 -8.81 -2.63
CA ASN A 162 -6.74 -9.29 -1.64
C ASN A 162 -5.56 -8.29 -1.57
N PRO A 163 -5.12 -7.89 -0.36
CA PRO A 163 -4.04 -6.92 -0.18
C PRO A 163 -2.65 -7.49 -0.47
N SER A 164 -2.51 -8.80 -0.70
CA SER A 164 -1.25 -9.45 -0.96
C SER A 164 -0.67 -9.14 -2.33
N VAL A 165 0.61 -8.79 -2.37
CA VAL A 165 1.31 -8.61 -3.64
C VAL A 165 1.51 -9.97 -4.31
N PRO A 166 1.03 -10.18 -5.55
CA PRO A 166 1.26 -11.45 -6.24
C PRO A 166 2.77 -11.75 -6.32
N PHE A 167 3.11 -13.04 -6.27
CA PHE A 167 4.49 -13.57 -6.20
C PHE A 167 5.24 -13.28 -4.89
N TRP A 168 5.09 -12.08 -4.31
CA TRP A 168 5.88 -11.66 -3.13
C TRP A 168 5.18 -11.81 -1.78
N GLY A 169 3.86 -11.82 -1.74
CA GLY A 169 3.08 -11.64 -0.51
C GLY A 169 3.24 -10.22 0.07
N GLY A 170 2.99 -10.05 1.38
CA GLY A 170 3.02 -8.71 2.01
C GLY A 170 1.97 -7.74 1.41
N PRO A 171 1.96 -6.44 1.73
CA PRO A 171 2.93 -5.76 2.55
C PRO A 171 2.79 -6.12 4.04
N THR A 172 3.89 -6.20 4.77
CA THR A 172 3.93 -6.42 6.21
C THR A 172 3.62 -5.16 7.02
N GLY A 173 3.66 -4.00 6.37
CA GLY A 173 3.36 -2.69 6.93
C GLY A 173 3.87 -1.56 6.04
N LEU A 174 3.84 -0.34 6.56
CA LEU A 174 4.41 0.83 5.88
C LEU A 174 5.90 0.94 6.21
N GLY A 175 6.74 0.99 5.18
CA GLY A 175 8.19 1.08 5.28
C GLY A 175 8.67 2.52 5.46
N THR A 176 9.98 2.69 5.42
CA THR A 176 10.67 3.98 5.40
C THR A 176 11.36 4.16 4.05
N THR A 177 11.96 5.32 3.79
CA THR A 177 12.80 5.50 2.60
C THR A 177 13.88 4.43 2.51
N LEU A 178 14.06 3.84 1.32
CA LEU A 178 15.13 2.90 1.05
C LEU A 178 16.48 3.63 1.01
N ALA A 179 17.50 3.02 1.62
CA ALA A 179 18.87 3.49 1.46
C ALA A 179 19.44 3.09 0.09
N ALA A 180 20.44 3.82 -0.40
CA ALA A 180 21.16 3.40 -1.60
C ALA A 180 21.78 2.01 -1.41
N GLY A 181 21.63 1.14 -2.40
CA GLY A 181 22.05 -0.26 -2.38
C GLY A 181 21.06 -1.22 -1.70
N GLU A 182 20.00 -0.73 -1.06
CA GLU A 182 18.98 -1.60 -0.47
C GLU A 182 18.16 -2.31 -1.57
N ARG A 183 17.90 -3.61 -1.40
CA ARG A 183 17.06 -4.36 -2.33
C ARG A 183 15.62 -3.85 -2.29
N THR A 184 14.96 -3.93 -3.44
CA THR A 184 13.55 -3.61 -3.56
C THR A 184 12.81 -4.60 -4.45
N PHE A 185 11.51 -4.75 -4.21
CA PHE A 185 10.63 -5.69 -4.90
C PHE A 185 9.39 -4.97 -5.38
N SER A 186 8.92 -5.28 -6.58
CA SER A 186 7.70 -4.70 -7.13
C SER A 186 6.92 -5.73 -7.93
N TYR A 187 5.64 -5.46 -8.13
CA TYR A 187 4.82 -6.19 -9.08
C TYR A 187 4.10 -5.17 -9.97
N GLY A 188 4.51 -5.11 -11.24
CA GLY A 188 3.98 -4.19 -12.22
C GLY A 188 3.36 -4.91 -13.41
N GLN A 189 2.23 -4.42 -13.93
CA GLN A 189 1.64 -5.03 -15.13
C GLN A 189 1.17 -4.00 -16.15
N SER A 190 2.10 -3.63 -17.03
CA SER A 190 1.82 -2.91 -18.27
C SER A 190 1.07 -3.76 -19.31
N SER A 191 0.09 -3.16 -19.99
CA SER A 191 -0.53 -3.75 -21.19
C SER A 191 0.41 -3.83 -22.39
N LEU A 192 1.62 -3.29 -22.32
CA LEU A 192 2.66 -3.50 -23.34
C LEU A 192 3.27 -4.91 -23.24
N ARG A 193 3.05 -5.62 -22.14
CA ARG A 193 3.57 -6.98 -21.93
C ARG A 193 2.52 -8.01 -22.35
N PRO A 194 2.90 -9.08 -23.08
CA PRO A 194 1.95 -10.11 -23.51
C PRO A 194 1.53 -11.07 -22.38
N THR A 195 2.32 -11.16 -21.30
CA THR A 195 2.11 -12.07 -20.17
C THR A 195 2.51 -11.42 -18.85
N THR A 196 2.30 -12.11 -17.73
CA THR A 196 2.73 -11.69 -16.38
C THR A 196 4.13 -12.19 -15.99
N ALA A 197 4.86 -12.84 -16.90
CA ALA A 197 6.15 -13.47 -16.58
C ALA A 197 7.20 -12.48 -16.08
N LEU A 198 7.11 -11.21 -16.49
CA LEU A 198 8.01 -10.12 -16.10
C LEU A 198 7.36 -9.15 -15.12
N SER A 199 6.19 -9.49 -14.56
CA SER A 199 5.50 -8.64 -13.60
C SER A 199 6.22 -8.57 -12.25
N PRO A 200 6.71 -9.69 -11.67
CA PRO A 200 7.58 -9.64 -10.50
C PRO A 200 8.91 -8.97 -10.88
N LYS A 201 9.29 -7.95 -10.12
CA LYS A 201 10.51 -7.18 -10.32
C LYS A 201 11.33 -7.18 -9.04
N THR A 202 12.63 -7.43 -9.19
CA THR A 202 13.64 -7.23 -8.15
C THR A 202 14.58 -6.12 -8.59
N GLY A 203 15.06 -5.33 -7.65
CA GLY A 203 15.90 -4.19 -7.92
C GLY A 203 16.74 -3.75 -6.73
N VAL A 204 17.40 -2.62 -6.91
CA VAL A 204 18.17 -1.90 -5.89
C VAL A 204 17.78 -0.43 -5.89
N ALA A 205 17.63 0.15 -4.71
CA ALA A 205 17.43 1.58 -4.56
C ALA A 205 18.73 2.35 -4.77
N LEU A 206 18.62 3.54 -5.32
CA LEU A 206 19.69 4.52 -5.50
C LEU A 206 19.66 5.59 -4.40
N GLY A 207 18.65 5.55 -3.54
CA GLY A 207 18.48 6.42 -2.39
C GLY A 207 17.39 7.46 -2.58
N ALA A 208 17.28 8.33 -1.57
CA ALA A 208 16.26 9.37 -1.52
C ALA A 208 16.53 10.50 -2.53
N THR A 209 15.48 10.93 -3.20
CA THR A 209 15.46 12.13 -4.07
C THR A 209 14.43 13.13 -3.58
N TYR A 210 14.39 14.33 -4.16
CA TYR A 210 13.38 15.37 -3.86
C TYR A 210 13.17 15.62 -2.36
N ALA A 211 14.25 15.89 -1.61
CA ALA A 211 14.20 16.08 -0.16
C ALA A 211 13.48 14.93 0.60
N GLY A 212 13.61 13.70 0.10
CA GLY A 212 13.01 12.49 0.65
C GLY A 212 11.58 12.21 0.21
N TRP A 213 10.98 13.01 -0.68
CA TRP A 213 9.70 12.71 -1.31
C TRP A 213 9.80 11.69 -2.43
N GLY A 214 10.98 11.56 -3.05
CA GLY A 214 11.23 10.55 -4.04
C GLY A 214 12.24 9.50 -3.57
N ILE A 215 12.29 8.40 -4.31
CA ILE A 215 13.29 7.34 -4.24
C ILE A 215 13.58 6.93 -5.67
N ASP A 216 14.83 6.86 -6.07
CA ASP A 216 15.19 6.27 -7.37
C ASP A 216 15.56 4.80 -7.17
N ALA A 217 15.22 3.94 -8.13
CA ALA A 217 15.58 2.52 -8.08
C ALA A 217 15.81 1.93 -9.48
N TYR A 218 16.77 1.01 -9.59
CA TYR A 218 16.90 0.14 -10.76
C TYR A 218 16.24 -1.20 -10.50
N THR A 219 15.49 -1.69 -11.48
CA THR A 219 14.94 -3.05 -11.49
C THR A 219 15.56 -3.84 -12.64
N LEU A 220 15.74 -5.16 -12.45
CA LEU A 220 16.31 -6.03 -13.50
C LEU A 220 15.57 -5.92 -14.82
N THR A 221 14.24 -5.79 -14.75
CA THR A 221 13.43 -5.33 -15.88
C THR A 221 12.94 -3.92 -15.57
N PRO A 222 13.37 -2.88 -16.31
CA PRO A 222 12.88 -1.52 -16.11
C PRO A 222 11.35 -1.44 -16.14
N GLY A 223 10.79 -0.45 -15.46
CA GLY A 223 9.41 -0.04 -15.69
C GLY A 223 9.20 0.35 -17.15
N VAL A 224 7.99 0.13 -17.66
CA VAL A 224 7.55 0.62 -18.97
C VAL A 224 6.20 1.34 -18.80
N PRO A 225 5.75 2.16 -19.78
CA PRO A 225 4.43 2.78 -19.70
C PRO A 225 3.35 1.73 -19.37
N GLY A 226 2.50 2.02 -18.39
CA GLY A 226 1.53 1.07 -17.83
C GLY A 226 1.96 0.39 -16.53
N ASP A 227 3.26 0.29 -16.24
CA ASP A 227 3.76 -0.11 -14.91
C ASP A 227 3.59 1.04 -13.90
N SER A 228 3.40 2.28 -14.34
CA SER A 228 3.09 3.45 -13.49
C SER A 228 2.05 3.13 -12.42
N GLY A 229 2.32 3.55 -11.19
CA GLY A 229 1.51 3.26 -10.02
C GLY A 229 1.83 1.95 -9.30
N SER A 230 2.71 1.09 -9.82
CA SER A 230 3.13 -0.15 -9.15
C SER A 230 3.71 0.11 -7.75
N GLY A 231 3.42 -0.77 -6.80
CA GLY A 231 3.93 -0.70 -5.44
C GLY A 231 5.35 -1.24 -5.34
N PHE A 232 6.18 -0.61 -4.50
CA PHE A 232 7.52 -1.09 -4.15
C PHE A 232 7.59 -1.50 -2.69
N LEU A 233 8.24 -2.63 -2.43
CA LEU A 233 8.48 -3.23 -1.12
C LEU A 233 9.98 -3.18 -0.77
N ASP A 234 10.27 -3.11 0.51
CA ASP A 234 11.62 -3.30 1.07
C ASP A 234 11.92 -4.80 1.35
N PRO A 235 13.14 -5.17 1.80
CA PRO A 235 13.51 -6.55 2.12
C PRO A 235 12.76 -7.19 3.27
N ARG A 236 11.94 -6.43 4.01
CA ARG A 236 11.05 -6.91 5.07
C ARG A 236 9.59 -6.96 4.61
N GLY A 237 9.33 -6.74 3.31
CA GLY A 237 8.01 -6.69 2.73
C GLY A 237 7.21 -5.46 3.14
N ARG A 238 7.84 -4.38 3.61
CA ARG A 238 7.12 -3.15 3.95
C ARG A 238 6.94 -2.31 2.69
N ALA A 239 5.76 -1.71 2.52
CA ALA A 239 5.45 -0.83 1.39
C ALA A 239 6.21 0.50 1.51
N VAL A 240 7.03 0.83 0.52
CA VAL A 240 7.95 1.99 0.55
C VAL A 240 7.70 3.01 -0.54
N GLY A 241 7.16 2.63 -1.70
CA GLY A 241 6.97 3.57 -2.79
C GLY A 241 5.91 3.22 -3.80
N THR A 242 5.56 4.24 -4.59
CA THR A 242 4.66 4.18 -5.75
C THR A 242 5.48 4.53 -6.99
N LEU A 243 5.45 3.71 -8.04
CA LEU A 243 6.15 4.03 -9.29
C LEU A 243 5.52 5.27 -9.94
N SER A 244 6.27 6.37 -10.01
CA SER A 244 5.81 7.63 -10.59
C SER A 244 6.34 7.80 -12.01
N THR A 245 7.62 7.52 -12.23
CA THR A 245 8.26 7.76 -13.52
C THR A 245 9.22 6.65 -13.90
N VAL A 246 9.44 6.50 -15.20
CA VAL A 246 10.63 5.84 -15.75
C VAL A 246 11.51 6.97 -16.25
N ALA A 247 12.61 7.25 -15.54
CA ALA A 247 13.43 8.41 -15.83
C ALA A 247 14.21 8.19 -17.14
N LEU A 248 14.15 9.20 -18.01
CA LEU A 248 14.99 9.29 -19.21
C LEU A 248 16.34 9.96 -18.90
N ALA A 249 16.36 10.88 -17.93
CA ALA A 249 17.55 11.56 -17.43
C ALA A 249 17.36 11.93 -15.94
N PRO A 250 18.45 12.11 -15.16
CA PRO A 250 19.85 11.87 -15.51
C PRO A 250 20.23 10.38 -15.44
N LEU A 251 19.33 9.52 -14.96
CA LEU A 251 19.54 8.09 -14.79
C LEU A 251 18.59 7.32 -15.73
N PRO A 252 18.98 7.11 -17.01
CA PRO A 252 18.16 6.38 -17.95
C PRO A 252 17.74 5.02 -17.40
N LEU A 253 16.49 4.66 -17.65
CA LEU A 253 15.87 3.38 -17.24
C LEU A 253 15.71 3.20 -15.73
N SER A 254 16.05 4.20 -14.92
CA SER A 254 15.73 4.17 -13.50
C SER A 254 14.24 4.42 -13.28
N ASN A 255 13.73 3.91 -12.17
CA ASN A 255 12.36 4.07 -11.75
C ASN A 255 12.34 5.17 -10.68
N GLY A 256 11.67 6.28 -10.96
CA GLY A 256 11.39 7.32 -9.98
C GLY A 256 10.16 6.93 -9.18
N LEU A 257 10.31 6.79 -7.87
CA LEU A 257 9.25 6.38 -6.96
C LEU A 257 8.84 7.56 -6.08
N GLY A 258 7.54 7.75 -5.88
CA GLY A 258 7.03 8.55 -4.77
C GLY A 258 7.21 7.81 -3.45
N ASN A 259 7.59 8.51 -2.38
CA ASN A 259 7.78 7.94 -1.05
C ASN A 259 6.42 7.69 -0.39
N LEU A 260 5.97 6.45 -0.36
CA LEU A 260 4.60 6.10 0.03
C LEU A 260 4.27 6.57 1.45
N ARG A 261 5.23 6.60 2.37
CA ARG A 261 4.97 7.09 3.74
C ARG A 261 4.61 8.57 3.73
N ARG A 262 5.29 9.38 2.93
CA ARG A 262 5.02 10.82 2.81
C ARG A 262 3.76 11.09 1.99
N GLU A 263 3.59 10.37 0.89
CA GLU A 263 2.39 10.44 0.05
C GLU A 263 1.12 10.09 0.83
N LEU A 264 1.16 8.99 1.59
CA LEU A 264 0.04 8.57 2.44
C LEU A 264 -0.23 9.57 3.57
N ALA A 265 0.81 10.11 4.20
CA ALA A 265 0.65 11.14 5.24
C ALA A 265 -0.02 12.41 4.66
N TYR A 266 0.38 12.82 3.46
CA TYR A 266 -0.26 13.94 2.75
C TYR A 266 -1.73 13.65 2.44
N ALA A 267 -2.04 12.44 1.97
CA ALA A 267 -3.41 12.01 1.73
C ALA A 267 -4.23 11.98 3.03
N GLN A 268 -3.68 11.45 4.13
CA GLN A 268 -4.33 11.43 5.43
C GLN A 268 -4.67 12.83 5.94
N ALA A 269 -3.79 13.81 5.71
CA ALA A 269 -4.00 15.19 6.12
C ALA A 269 -5.03 15.94 5.24
N HIS A 270 -5.18 15.57 3.96
CA HIS A 270 -5.86 16.45 2.99
C HIS A 270 -6.95 15.78 2.13
N ALA A 271 -7.13 14.46 2.19
CA ALA A 271 -8.11 13.75 1.36
C ALA A 271 -9.54 13.82 1.92
N GLY A 272 -9.72 14.13 3.21
CA GLY A 272 -11.02 14.01 3.87
C GLY A 272 -11.49 12.57 4.02
N ILE A 273 -10.57 11.61 4.16
CA ILE A 273 -10.83 10.18 4.37
C ILE A 273 -10.38 9.79 5.79
N PRO A 274 -11.29 9.82 6.80
CA PRO A 274 -10.93 9.53 8.19
C PRO A 274 -10.37 8.13 8.37
N GLY A 275 -9.21 8.04 9.04
CA GLY A 275 -8.55 6.77 9.35
C GLY A 275 -7.99 6.01 8.15
N LEU A 276 -7.77 6.71 7.02
CA LEU A 276 -7.09 6.16 5.85
C LEU A 276 -5.78 5.49 6.26
N ARG A 277 -5.62 4.20 5.94
CA ARG A 277 -4.47 3.39 6.33
C ARG A 277 -4.19 2.28 5.33
N LEU A 278 -2.91 1.93 5.20
CA LEU A 278 -2.45 0.76 4.45
C LEU A 278 -2.98 -0.53 5.08
N VAL A 279 -3.44 -1.46 4.24
CA VAL A 279 -3.80 -2.82 4.64
C VAL A 279 -2.59 -3.74 4.50
N ARG A 280 -2.34 -4.58 5.50
CA ARG A 280 -1.31 -5.63 5.43
C ARG A 280 -1.78 -6.81 4.57
N GLY A 281 -0.86 -7.45 3.85
CA GLY A 281 -1.10 -8.67 3.09
C GLY A 281 -1.70 -9.80 3.93
N THR A 282 -2.43 -10.72 3.29
CA THR A 282 -2.89 -11.97 3.92
C THR A 282 -1.86 -13.08 3.82
N GLU A 283 -1.07 -13.06 2.75
CA GLU A 283 0.08 -13.95 2.53
C GLU A 283 1.35 -13.36 3.15
N PRO A 284 2.21 -14.20 3.77
CA PRO A 284 3.51 -13.77 4.27
C PRO A 284 4.36 -13.21 3.14
N PHE A 285 5.20 -12.23 3.46
CA PHE A 285 6.19 -11.76 2.49
C PHE A 285 7.28 -12.83 2.33
N ASP A 286 7.50 -13.28 1.09
CA ASP A 286 8.47 -14.30 0.72
C ASP A 286 9.29 -13.78 -0.47
N PRO A 287 10.43 -13.11 -0.21
CA PRO A 287 11.33 -12.73 -1.27
C PRO A 287 12.06 -14.00 -1.72
N VAL A 288 11.56 -14.62 -2.79
CA VAL A 288 12.24 -15.77 -3.40
C VAL A 288 13.59 -15.28 -3.96
N LEU A 289 14.65 -15.55 -3.19
CA LEU A 289 16.08 -15.29 -3.41
C LEU A 289 16.43 -13.87 -3.92
#